data_AF-T2G9F8-F1
#
_entry.id   AF-T2G9F8-F1
#
_cell.length_a   1.000
_cell.length_b   1.000
_cell.length_c   1.000
_cell.angle_alpha   90.00
_cell.angle_beta   90.00
_cell.angle_gamma   90.00
#
_symmetry.space_group_name_H-M   'P 1'
#
loop_
_entity.id
_entity.type
_entity.pdbx_description
1 polymer ?
#
loop_
_entity_poly.entity_id
_entity_poly.type
_entity_poly.pdbx_seq_one_letter_code
_entity_poly.pdbx_strand_id
1 'polypeptide(L)'
;MQFKALKQEMEACFARIKATTAGGELPSKDDIHIFVRYTQKMQALAEDDWMEECLDFVHMVEELAHAVKKNQVSDAIMLVESLDETRSNCHMTFSK
;
A
#
# COMPACT_ATOMS: atom_id res chain seq x y z
N MET A 1 -4.62 -19.61 5.97
CA MET A 1 -5.95 -18.95 5.81
C MET A 1 -5.91 -17.45 6.16
N GLN A 2 -5.21 -16.99 7.20
CA GLN A 2 -5.16 -15.56 7.57
C GLN A 2 -4.44 -14.66 6.55
N PHE A 3 -3.32 -15.10 5.97
CA PHE A 3 -2.55 -14.32 4.99
C PHE A 3 -3.36 -13.99 3.72
N LYS A 4 -4.13 -14.97 3.21
CA LYS A 4 -4.99 -14.78 2.03
C LYS A 4 -6.11 -13.76 2.28
N ALA A 5 -6.72 -13.78 3.46
CA ALA A 5 -7.74 -12.81 3.84
C ALA A 5 -7.14 -11.41 4.00
N LEU A 6 -6.01 -11.29 4.70
CA LEU A 6 -5.27 -10.03 4.86
C LEU A 6 -4.92 -9.41 3.50
N LYS A 7 -4.44 -10.23 2.57
CA LYS A 7 -4.12 -9.80 1.20
C LYS A 7 -5.36 -9.27 0.47
N GLN A 8 -6.49 -9.99 0.52
CA GLN A 8 -7.73 -9.52 -0.11
C GLN A 8 -8.23 -8.20 0.48
N GLU A 9 -8.16 -8.04 1.81
CA GLU A 9 -8.53 -6.79 2.48
C GLU A 9 -7.59 -5.64 2.09
N MET A 10 -6.28 -5.91 2.02
CA MET A 10 -5.26 -4.95 1.59
C MET A 10 -5.50 -4.51 0.14
N GLU A 11 -5.77 -5.45 -0.76
CA GLU A 11 -6.06 -5.16 -2.17
C GLU A 11 -7.34 -4.34 -2.34
N ALA A 12 -8.41 -4.69 -1.60
CA ALA A 12 -9.64 -3.90 -1.61
C ALA A 12 -9.42 -2.49 -1.07
N CYS A 13 -8.59 -2.32 -0.03
CA CYS A 13 -8.22 -1.02 0.50
C CYS A 13 -7.42 -0.19 -0.52
N PHE A 14 -6.43 -0.80 -1.16
CA PHE A 14 -5.61 -0.15 -2.17
C PHE A 14 -6.44 0.24 -3.41
N ALA A 15 -7.39 -0.59 -3.83
CA ALA A 15 -8.27 -0.27 -4.94
C ALA A 15 -9.12 0.98 -4.67
N ARG A 16 -9.59 1.19 -3.42
CA ARG A 16 -10.28 2.43 -3.03
C ARG A 16 -9.35 3.63 -3.11
N ILE A 17 -8.15 3.52 -2.54
CA ILE A 17 -7.13 4.57 -2.56
C ILE A 17 -6.81 4.98 -4.01
N LYS A 18 -6.58 3.99 -4.89
CA LYS A 18 -6.30 4.19 -6.32
C LYS A 18 -7.48 4.84 -7.06
N ALA A 19 -8.70 4.44 -6.76
CA ALA A 19 -9.88 5.06 -7.37
C ALA A 19 -10.01 6.54 -6.98
N THR A 20 -9.73 6.89 -5.72
CA THR A 20 -9.75 8.28 -5.25
C THR A 20 -8.64 9.11 -5.90
N THR A 21 -7.40 8.61 -5.94
CA THR A 21 -6.29 9.34 -6.56
C THR A 21 -6.44 9.48 -8.08
N ALA A 22 -7.03 8.49 -8.75
CA ALA A 22 -7.36 8.59 -10.17
C ALA A 22 -8.41 9.69 -10.48
N GLY A 23 -9.24 10.05 -9.49
CA GLY A 23 -10.13 11.19 -9.56
C GLY A 23 -9.45 12.55 -9.31
N GLY A 24 -8.15 12.56 -9.01
CA GLY A 24 -7.41 13.77 -8.62
C GLY A 24 -7.65 14.20 -7.17
N GLU A 25 -8.19 13.32 -6.34
CA GLU A 25 -8.53 13.59 -4.94
C GLU A 25 -7.56 12.88 -3.99
N LEU A 26 -7.44 13.41 -2.77
CA LEU A 26 -6.67 12.75 -1.73
C LEU A 26 -7.48 11.62 -1.09
N PRO A 27 -6.88 10.43 -0.92
CA PRO A 27 -7.51 9.34 -0.20
C PRO A 27 -7.74 9.73 1.27
N SER A 28 -8.78 9.18 1.87
CA SER A 28 -9.11 9.44 3.28
C SER A 28 -7.95 9.01 4.18
N LYS A 29 -7.70 9.80 5.24
CA LYS A 29 -6.72 9.44 6.27
C LYS A 29 -7.04 8.09 6.90
N ASP A 30 -8.33 7.75 7.06
CA ASP A 30 -8.74 6.44 7.57
C ASP A 30 -8.35 5.30 6.63
N ASP A 31 -8.59 5.43 5.32
CA ASP A 31 -8.19 4.40 4.33
C ASP A 31 -6.67 4.23 4.29
N ILE A 32 -5.93 5.32 4.36
CA ILE A 32 -4.46 5.31 4.43
C ILE A 32 -3.97 4.62 5.71
N HIS A 33 -4.53 4.97 6.88
CA HIS A 33 -4.14 4.37 8.15
C HIS A 33 -4.45 2.86 8.19
N ILE A 34 -5.58 2.46 7.60
CA ILE A 34 -5.95 1.05 7.44
C ILE A 34 -4.94 0.36 6.52
N PHE A 35 -4.56 0.99 5.41
CA PHE A 35 -3.60 0.44 4.48
C PHE A 35 -2.21 0.25 5.10
N VAL A 36 -1.68 1.24 5.82
CA VAL A 36 -0.43 1.14 6.59
C VAL A 36 -0.48 -0.04 7.57
N ARG A 37 -1.60 -0.24 8.28
CA ARG A 37 -1.74 -1.36 9.20
C ARG A 37 -1.73 -2.71 8.48
N TYR A 38 -2.34 -2.79 7.30
CA TYR A 38 -2.31 -4.03 6.52
C TYR A 38 -0.91 -4.35 6.00
N THR A 39 -0.16 -3.36 5.53
CA THR A 39 1.22 -3.58 5.06
C THR A 39 2.17 -3.97 6.19
N GLN A 40 2.05 -3.34 7.37
CA GLN A 40 2.83 -3.74 8.56
C GLN A 40 2.51 -5.17 9.02
N LYS A 41 1.22 -5.56 9.00
CA LYS A 41 0.84 -6.95 9.29
C LYS A 41 1.39 -7.93 8.26
N MET A 42 1.46 -7.52 7.00
CA MET A 42 2.01 -8.34 5.93
C MET A 42 3.52 -8.51 6.06
N GLN A 43 4.24 -7.43 6.40
CA GLN A 43 5.65 -7.45 6.73
C GLN A 43 5.96 -8.38 7.92
N ALA A 44 5.13 -8.36 8.96
CA ALA A 44 5.30 -9.26 10.11
C ALA A 44 5.11 -10.75 9.76
N LEU A 45 4.49 -11.04 8.61
CA LEU A 45 4.30 -12.38 8.06
C LEU A 45 5.28 -12.69 6.92
N ALA A 46 6.16 -11.74 6.57
CA ALA A 46 7.14 -11.92 5.51
C ALA A 46 8.25 -12.88 5.96
N GLU A 47 8.66 -13.74 5.03
CA GLU A 47 9.81 -14.63 5.22
C GLU A 47 11.07 -13.92 4.72
N ASP A 48 12.26 -14.35 5.16
CA ASP A 48 13.54 -13.69 4.86
C ASP A 48 13.79 -13.46 3.36
N ASP A 49 13.25 -14.31 2.49
CA ASP A 49 13.46 -14.29 1.04
C ASP A 49 12.84 -13.06 0.34
N TRP A 50 11.86 -12.40 0.97
CA TRP A 50 11.13 -11.26 0.40
C TRP A 50 10.93 -10.11 1.41
N MET A 51 11.69 -10.15 2.51
CA MET A 51 11.59 -9.18 3.60
C MET A 51 12.07 -7.78 3.20
N GLU A 52 13.08 -7.68 2.33
CA GLU A 52 13.62 -6.42 1.83
C GLU A 52 12.58 -5.68 0.98
N GLU A 53 11.94 -6.37 0.04
CA GLU A 53 10.88 -5.77 -0.79
C GLU A 53 9.64 -5.41 0.04
N CYS A 54 9.36 -6.17 1.10
CA CYS A 54 8.32 -5.82 2.06
C CYS A 54 8.62 -4.51 2.79
N LEU A 55 9.87 -4.33 3.23
CA LEU A 55 10.31 -3.12 3.92
C LEU A 55 10.19 -1.90 3.00
N ASP A 56 10.64 -2.01 1.75
CA ASP A 56 10.52 -0.94 0.76
C ASP A 56 9.05 -0.59 0.49
N PHE A 57 8.20 -1.61 0.35
CA PHE A 57 6.76 -1.39 0.16
C PHE A 57 6.12 -0.69 1.36
N VAL A 58 6.42 -1.12 2.58
CA VAL A 58 5.93 -0.46 3.81
C VAL A 58 6.39 1.00 3.85
N HIS A 59 7.66 1.27 3.51
CA HIS A 59 8.20 2.62 3.50
C HIS A 59 7.46 3.53 2.51
N MET A 60 7.19 3.06 1.29
CA MET A 60 6.40 3.83 0.31
C MET A 60 4.97 4.11 0.79
N VAL A 61 4.35 3.19 1.54
CA VAL A 61 3.03 3.40 2.13
C VAL A 61 3.06 4.43 3.27
N GLU A 62 4.14 4.47 4.05
CA GLU A 62 4.34 5.51 5.06
C GLU A 62 4.56 6.89 4.42
N GLU A 63 5.32 6.98 3.33
CA GLU A 63 5.49 8.20 2.56
C GLU A 63 4.16 8.69 1.97
N LEU A 64 3.31 7.78 1.47
CA LEU A 64 1.96 8.11 1.03
C LEU A 64 1.13 8.69 2.19
N ALA A 65 1.23 8.10 3.38
CA ALA A 65 0.53 8.60 4.55
C ALA A 65 0.98 10.02 4.94
N HIS A 66 2.28 10.30 4.81
CA HIS A 66 2.83 11.62 5.05
C HIS A 66 2.38 12.65 4.01
N ALA A 67 2.38 12.29 2.72
CA ALA A 67 1.88 13.14 1.64
C ALA A 67 0.41 13.50 1.84
N VAL A 68 -0.43 12.52 2.20
CA VAL A 68 -1.85 12.73 2.51
C VAL A 68 -2.02 13.61 3.75
N LYS A 69 -1.21 13.42 4.80
CA LYS A 69 -1.23 14.26 5.99
C LYS A 69 -0.86 15.72 5.69
N LYS A 70 0.08 15.95 4.78
CA LYS A 70 0.53 17.27 4.33
C LYS A 70 -0.34 17.88 3.23
N ASN A 71 -1.41 17.19 2.82
CA ASN A 71 -2.31 17.63 1.75
C ASN A 71 -1.61 17.80 0.40
N GLN A 72 -0.56 17.00 0.14
CA GLN A 72 0.22 16.99 -1.08
C GLN A 72 -0.41 16.05 -2.10
N VAL A 73 -1.37 16.56 -2.88
CA VAL A 73 -2.16 15.77 -3.83
C VAL A 73 -1.28 15.12 -4.91
N SER A 74 -0.40 15.90 -5.56
CA SER A 74 0.46 15.38 -6.63
C SER A 74 1.41 14.30 -6.13
N ASP A 75 2.03 14.50 -4.97
CA ASP A 75 2.93 13.51 -4.37
C ASP A 75 2.17 12.23 -4.00
N ALA A 76 0.97 12.35 -3.44
CA ALA A 76 0.13 11.19 -3.12
C ALA A 76 -0.29 10.40 -4.38
N ILE A 77 -0.61 11.08 -5.49
CA ILE A 77 -0.94 10.42 -6.76
C ILE A 77 0.29 9.65 -7.29
N MET A 78 1.46 10.30 -7.37
CA MET A 78 2.69 9.65 -7.85
C MET A 78 3.09 8.45 -6.97
N LEU A 79 2.91 8.57 -5.65
CA LEU A 79 3.20 7.49 -4.72
C LEU A 79 2.22 6.31 -4.90
N VAL A 80 0.94 6.57 -5.17
CA VAL A 80 -0.03 5.50 -5.45
C VAL A 80 0.28 4.78 -6.76
N GLU A 81 0.69 5.49 -7.80
CA GLU A 81 1.14 4.88 -9.06
C GLU A 81 2.40 4.01 -8.84
N SER A 82 3.40 4.55 -8.14
CA SER A 82 4.64 3.82 -7.80
C SER A 82 4.36 2.57 -6.95
N LEU A 83 3.41 2.66 -6.02
CA LEU A 83 2.95 1.54 -5.21
C LEU A 83 2.25 0.46 -6.05
N ASP A 84 1.48 0.83 -7.07
CA ASP A 84 0.80 -0.13 -7.94
C ASP A 84 1.79 -0.89 -8.85
N GLU A 85 2.81 -0.20 -9.35
CA GLU A 85 3.93 -0.80 -10.09
C GLU A 85 4.73 -1.76 -9.20
N THR A 86 5.11 -1.30 -8.01
CA THR A 86 5.84 -2.15 -7.04
C THR A 86 5.00 -3.35 -6.66
N ARG A 87 3.70 -3.17 -6.37
CA ARG A 87 2.78 -4.25 -6.02
C ARG A 87 2.69 -5.33 -7.10
N SER A 88 2.76 -4.94 -8.37
CA SER A 88 2.70 -5.85 -9.51
C SER A 88 3.96 -6.69 -9.66
N ASN A 89 5.11 -6.15 -9.26
CA ASN A 89 6.41 -6.83 -9.32
C ASN A 89 6.82 -7.51 -8.01
N CYS A 90 6.23 -7.12 -6.89
CA CYS A 90 6.61 -7.63 -5.58
C CYS A 90 6.02 -9.03 -5.34
N HIS A 91 6.86 -9.95 -4.87
CA HIS A 91 6.48 -11.31 -4.48
C HIS A 91 5.34 -11.32 -3.43
N MET A 92 5.18 -10.23 -2.66
CA MET A 92 4.04 -9.92 -1.78
C MET A 92 2.67 -10.21 -2.43
N THR A 93 2.46 -9.81 -3.68
CA THR A 93 1.09 -9.69 -4.23
C THR A 93 0.74 -10.74 -5.26
N PHE A 94 1.68 -11.36 -5.98
CA PHE A 94 1.32 -12.27 -7.09
C PHE A 94 2.23 -13.48 -7.30
N SER A 95 3.17 -13.79 -6.40
CA SER A 95 3.81 -15.10 -6.48
C SER A 95 2.82 -16.20 -6.06
N LYS A 96 2.75 -17.23 -6.90
CA LYS A 96 1.74 -18.30 -6.94
C LYS A 96 1.69 -19.17 -5.69
#